data_AF-A0A931V6K3-F1
#
_entry.id   AF-A0A931V6K3-F1
#
_cell.length_a   1.000
_cell.length_b   1.000
_cell.length_c   1.000
_cell.angle_alpha   90.00
_cell.angle_beta   90.00
_cell.angle_gamma   90.00
#
_symmetry.space_group_name_H-M   'P 1'
#
loop_
_entity.id
_entity.type
_entity.pdbx_description
1 polymer ?
#
loop_
_entity_poly.entity_id
_entity_poly.type
_entity_poly.pdbx_seq_one_letter_code
_entity_poly.pdbx_strand_id
1 'polypeptide(L)'
;MARRGITPRCRSLRFAVASTFAASTALASPASAATSFTRGPYVQDLASRHVAIMFELDAAHGARLEVFRGATGEDADAGKTAKSNKDGAHEIVVDGLEPATSYRYVVTLDDGTVERGTFTTAPEDARPFSFLVYGDNRTNPYAHAAIVAAMRKTPGEFLVNTGDMVYDGTQQADWKDFFTIERDLLRDRCLFPAIGNHEIAMPTSDGALRYARMFRVPAPPEAAERWYTFRWGSARFFMLDAQDEFASAERAWLDKALEAAKNEAGVVFRFVVLHHGPYSSGLHGPNEALLLARVPELMRATKVDLVLSGHDHIYERGDANGLRYVVTGGGGAPIYREYRAAKHTQKFEPVYHFVKIGIDGARATYSAMRHDGSVIESCGFMAGTAGWACGPAGPPAAASGAVGSGTPSPTPPAPLPPEPARRACGCSFVSGGMEWLPLGLAGVLAAGAAVRPRRRPKRGEGGEGRLDESFREDAEARHNRDE
;
A
#
# COMPACT_ATOMS: atom_id res chain seq x y z
N MET A 1 38.93 80.48 26.51
CA MET A 1 39.04 81.20 27.80
C MET A 1 37.79 80.91 28.62
N ALA A 2 37.98 80.33 29.81
CA ALA A 2 36.92 79.96 30.73
C ALA A 2 36.42 81.16 31.53
N ARG A 3 35.12 81.20 31.87
CA ARG A 3 34.63 81.88 33.09
C ARG A 3 33.58 81.03 33.78
N ARG A 4 33.92 80.63 35.01
CA ARG A 4 33.04 79.99 35.99
C ARG A 4 32.12 81.05 36.61
N GLY A 5 30.86 80.71 36.83
CA GLY A 5 29.93 81.44 37.69
C GLY A 5 29.17 80.43 38.56
N ILE A 6 29.33 80.56 39.88
CA ILE A 6 28.76 79.68 40.91
C ILE A 6 27.33 80.13 41.22
N THR A 7 26.38 79.20 41.21
CA THR A 7 24.97 79.36 41.62
C THR A 7 24.75 79.00 43.09
N PRO A 8 23.86 79.68 43.84
CA PRO A 8 23.46 79.25 45.17
C PRO A 8 22.30 78.24 45.13
N ARG A 9 22.31 77.30 46.07
CA ARG A 9 21.32 76.22 46.26
C ARG A 9 20.05 76.74 46.94
N CYS A 10 18.89 76.35 46.41
CA CYS A 10 17.60 76.39 47.10
C CYS A 10 17.10 74.96 47.30
N ARG A 11 16.72 74.61 48.54
CA ARG A 11 16.20 73.27 48.93
C ARG A 11 14.70 73.19 48.59
N SER A 12 14.32 72.25 47.74
CA SER A 12 12.92 71.87 47.51
C SER A 12 12.63 70.51 48.14
N LEU A 13 11.62 70.44 49.03
CA LEU A 13 11.04 69.21 49.57
C LEU A 13 10.51 68.33 48.43
N ARG A 14 10.87 67.05 48.41
CA ARG A 14 10.27 66.04 47.53
C ARG A 14 9.19 65.30 48.31
N PHE A 15 7.94 65.41 47.86
CA PHE A 15 6.89 64.43 48.19
C PHE A 15 7.07 63.23 47.26
N ALA A 16 7.33 62.05 47.84
CA ALA A 16 7.34 60.80 47.11
C ALA A 16 5.90 60.26 47.01
N VAL A 17 5.32 60.29 45.81
CA VAL A 17 4.10 59.53 45.50
C VAL A 17 4.56 58.15 45.06
N ALA A 18 4.32 57.13 45.88
CA ALA A 18 4.54 55.74 45.53
C ALA A 18 3.38 55.27 44.64
N SER A 19 3.58 55.27 43.32
CA SER A 19 2.69 54.60 42.38
C SER A 19 3.07 53.13 42.28
N THR A 20 2.32 52.26 42.94
CA THR A 20 2.38 50.80 42.75
C THR A 20 1.74 50.45 41.41
N PHE A 21 2.55 50.30 40.37
CA PHE A 21 2.15 49.60 39.15
C PHE A 21 2.16 48.10 39.42
N ALA A 22 1.00 47.51 39.64
CA ALA A 22 0.84 46.06 39.56
C ALA A 22 0.91 45.66 38.08
N ALA A 23 2.08 45.26 37.61
CA ALA A 23 2.22 44.61 36.32
C ALA A 23 1.59 43.21 36.42
N SER A 24 0.33 43.08 36.05
CA SER A 24 -0.29 41.79 35.80
C SER A 24 0.34 41.17 34.56
N THR A 25 1.44 40.43 34.76
CA THR A 25 1.92 39.47 33.77
C THR A 25 0.89 38.35 33.70
N ALA A 26 -0.09 38.50 32.82
CA ALA A 26 -0.89 37.37 32.36
C ALA A 26 0.10 36.40 31.70
N LEU A 27 0.48 35.35 32.43
CA LEU A 27 1.12 34.17 31.86
C LEU A 27 0.10 33.60 30.86
N ALA A 28 0.21 33.99 29.59
CA ALA A 28 -0.45 33.28 28.52
C ALA A 28 0.07 31.84 28.60
N SER A 29 -0.78 30.91 29.03
CA SER A 29 -0.48 29.49 28.89
C SER A 29 -0.09 29.26 27.44
N PRO A 30 1.07 28.61 27.16
CA PRO A 30 1.41 28.29 25.79
C PRO A 30 0.22 27.53 25.21
N ALA A 31 -0.31 28.03 24.09
CA ALA A 31 -1.31 27.29 23.33
C ALA A 31 -0.68 25.92 23.04
N SER A 32 -1.22 24.87 23.64
CA SER A 32 -0.78 23.51 23.35
C SER A 32 -0.93 23.35 21.84
N ALA A 33 0.14 22.97 21.15
CA ALA A 33 0.05 22.66 19.74
C ALA A 33 -1.04 21.59 19.56
N ALA A 34 -1.87 21.76 18.53
CA ALA A 34 -2.86 20.75 18.18
C ALA A 34 -2.13 19.44 17.86
N THR A 35 -2.65 18.34 18.38
CA THR A 35 -2.11 16.99 18.13
C THR A 35 -2.12 16.71 16.64
N SER A 36 -1.07 16.07 16.13
CA SER A 36 -1.00 15.71 14.72
C SER A 36 -0.96 14.19 14.51
N PHE A 37 -1.58 13.77 13.41
CA PHE A 37 -1.49 12.39 12.94
C PHE A 37 -0.11 12.15 12.33
N THR A 38 0.72 11.33 12.97
CA THR A 38 2.00 10.88 12.42
C THR A 38 1.81 9.78 11.38
N ARG A 39 0.72 9.02 11.50
CA ARG A 39 0.24 8.05 10.51
C ARG A 39 -1.29 8.03 10.49
N GLY A 40 -1.90 7.97 9.31
CA GLY A 40 -3.35 7.79 9.16
C GLY A 40 -4.22 9.05 9.35
N PRO A 41 -5.54 8.87 9.51
CA PRO A 41 -6.24 7.59 9.56
C PRO A 41 -6.24 6.82 8.24
N TYR A 42 -6.23 5.50 8.32
CA TYR A 42 -6.28 4.59 7.17
C TYR A 42 -7.15 3.36 7.45
N VAL A 43 -7.75 2.82 6.37
CA VAL A 43 -8.69 1.70 6.41
C VAL A 43 -7.94 0.38 6.37
N GLN A 44 -8.25 -0.52 7.31
CA GLN A 44 -7.65 -1.84 7.47
C GLN A 44 -8.70 -2.88 7.90
N ASP A 45 -8.36 -4.16 7.78
CA ASP A 45 -9.25 -5.31 8.05
C ASP A 45 -10.72 -5.07 7.62
N LEU A 46 -10.90 -4.62 6.37
CA LEU A 46 -12.22 -4.30 5.83
C LEU A 46 -12.89 -5.57 5.33
N ALA A 47 -14.02 -5.92 5.93
CA ALA A 47 -14.82 -7.08 5.57
C ALA A 47 -16.26 -6.68 5.20
N SER A 48 -17.15 -7.66 5.09
CA SER A 48 -18.56 -7.41 4.75
C SER A 48 -19.33 -6.74 5.88
N ARG A 49 -18.89 -6.92 7.13
CA ARG A 49 -19.64 -6.48 8.33
C ARG A 49 -18.79 -5.76 9.37
N HIS A 50 -17.52 -5.54 9.09
CA HIS A 50 -16.64 -4.79 9.99
C HIS A 50 -15.55 -4.04 9.23
N VAL A 51 -14.94 -3.08 9.92
CA VAL A 51 -13.78 -2.32 9.47
C VAL A 51 -12.89 -1.98 10.67
N ALA A 52 -11.59 -1.88 10.46
CA ALA A 52 -10.67 -1.21 11.38
C ALA A 52 -10.19 0.12 10.79
N ILE A 53 -10.18 1.17 11.61
CA ILE A 53 -9.51 2.43 11.29
C ILE A 53 -8.27 2.54 12.18
N MET A 54 -7.10 2.63 11.53
CA MET A 54 -5.81 2.71 12.20
C MET A 54 -5.21 4.11 12.06
N PHE A 55 -4.53 4.58 13.10
CA PHE A 55 -3.74 5.81 13.06
C PHE A 55 -2.71 5.85 14.20
N GLU A 56 -1.72 6.73 14.06
CA GLU A 56 -0.73 7.04 15.09
C GLU A 56 -0.65 8.56 15.26
N LEU A 57 -0.45 9.01 16.50
CA LEU A 57 -0.41 10.39 16.93
C LEU A 57 0.97 10.75 17.48
N ASP A 58 1.33 12.02 17.40
CA ASP A 58 2.56 12.56 17.99
C ASP A 58 2.49 12.75 19.52
N ALA A 59 1.28 12.68 20.08
CA ALA A 59 1.04 12.74 21.52
C ALA A 59 -0.18 11.88 21.91
N ALA A 60 -0.12 11.30 23.10
CA ALA A 60 -1.16 10.42 23.66
C ALA A 60 -2.51 11.15 23.84
N HIS A 61 -3.50 10.82 23.00
CA HIS A 61 -4.84 11.40 23.05
C HIS A 61 -5.90 10.31 22.89
N GLY A 62 -7.04 10.47 23.58
CA GLY A 62 -8.20 9.64 23.32
C GLY A 62 -8.80 10.00 21.97
N ALA A 63 -9.39 9.02 21.32
CA ALA A 63 -10.04 9.21 20.04
C ALA A 63 -11.42 8.55 20.03
N ARG A 64 -12.36 9.20 19.35
CA ARG A 64 -13.69 8.69 19.03
C ARG A 64 -13.81 8.49 17.54
N LEU A 65 -14.20 7.28 17.14
CA LEU A 65 -14.56 6.93 15.77
C LEU A 65 -16.08 6.89 15.64
N GLU A 66 -16.61 7.60 14.65
CA GLU A 66 -18.03 7.57 14.27
C GLU A 66 -18.15 7.14 12.81
N VAL A 67 -19.01 6.15 12.53
CA VAL A 67 -19.23 5.59 11.18
C VAL A 67 -20.70 5.77 10.79
N PHE A 68 -20.92 6.43 9.65
CA PHE A 68 -22.24 6.79 9.13
C PHE A 68 -22.47 6.11 7.78
N ARG A 69 -23.67 5.55 7.55
CA ARG A 69 -24.05 5.04 6.23
C ARG A 69 -24.08 6.20 5.22
N GLY A 70 -23.68 5.91 3.99
CA GLY A 70 -23.64 6.87 2.89
C GLY A 70 -22.33 7.66 2.85
N ALA A 71 -21.82 7.86 1.63
CA ALA A 71 -20.57 8.59 1.41
C ALA A 71 -20.74 10.13 1.51
N THR A 72 -21.95 10.65 1.27
CA THR A 72 -22.24 12.09 1.14
C THR A 72 -22.94 12.72 2.35
N GLY A 73 -23.26 11.93 3.39
CA GLY A 73 -23.82 12.44 4.64
C GLY A 73 -25.31 12.77 4.64
N GLU A 74 -26.09 12.20 3.70
CA GLU A 74 -27.55 12.39 3.63
C GLU A 74 -28.35 11.43 4.52
N ASP A 75 -27.76 10.28 4.92
CA ASP A 75 -28.43 9.33 5.80
C ASP A 75 -28.30 9.73 7.28
N ALA A 76 -29.46 10.03 7.88
CA ALA A 76 -29.67 10.41 9.27
C ALA A 76 -29.63 9.21 10.25
N ASP A 77 -28.94 8.11 9.91
CA ASP A 77 -28.81 6.99 10.84
C ASP A 77 -27.87 7.36 12.00
N ALA A 78 -28.22 6.89 13.21
CA ALA A 78 -27.36 6.99 14.37
C ALA A 78 -26.06 6.22 14.09
N GLY A 79 -24.99 6.96 13.76
CA GLY A 79 -23.70 6.37 13.40
C GLY A 79 -23.18 5.44 14.50
N LYS A 80 -22.51 4.36 14.10
CA LYS A 80 -21.84 3.47 15.06
C LYS A 80 -20.65 4.21 15.65
N THR A 81 -20.48 4.14 16.96
CA THR A 81 -19.42 4.84 17.68
C THR A 81 -18.52 3.87 18.44
N ALA A 82 -17.22 4.05 18.35
CA ALA A 82 -16.21 3.35 19.14
C ALA A 82 -15.16 4.33 19.68
N LYS A 83 -14.45 3.96 20.74
CA LYS A 83 -13.43 4.80 21.39
C LYS A 83 -12.17 4.01 21.66
N SER A 84 -11.04 4.70 21.65
CA SER A 84 -9.75 4.19 22.14
C SER A 84 -9.30 4.95 23.38
N ASN A 85 -8.36 4.36 24.12
CA ASN A 85 -7.63 4.99 25.22
C ASN A 85 -6.63 6.06 24.70
N LYS A 86 -5.91 6.69 25.64
CA LYS A 86 -4.89 7.71 25.38
C LYS A 86 -3.54 7.07 25.09
N ASP A 87 -3.47 6.33 23.98
CA ASP A 87 -2.23 5.76 23.47
C ASP A 87 -1.71 6.59 22.29
N GLY A 88 -0.49 6.30 21.82
CA GLY A 88 0.04 6.93 20.61
C GLY A 88 -0.41 6.24 19.33
N ALA A 89 -0.70 4.94 19.38
CA ALA A 89 -1.15 4.14 18.25
C ALA A 89 -2.57 3.63 18.52
N HIS A 90 -3.42 3.71 17.52
CA HIS A 90 -4.85 3.43 17.62
C HIS A 90 -5.29 2.43 16.56
N GLU A 91 -6.06 1.46 17.01
CA GLU A 91 -6.77 0.51 16.19
C GLU A 91 -8.21 0.46 16.69
N ILE A 92 -9.14 1.03 15.93
CA ILE A 92 -10.55 1.10 16.33
C ILE A 92 -11.39 0.30 15.35
N VAL A 93 -12.01 -0.78 15.86
CA VAL A 93 -12.86 -1.70 15.08
C VAL A 93 -14.33 -1.32 15.24
N VAL A 94 -15.07 -1.35 14.13
CA VAL A 94 -16.52 -1.15 14.10
C VAL A 94 -17.18 -2.33 13.41
N ASP A 95 -18.00 -3.08 14.15
CA ASP A 95 -18.71 -4.27 13.70
C ASP A 95 -20.19 -4.03 13.36
N GLY A 96 -20.83 -5.06 12.79
CA GLY A 96 -22.26 -5.10 12.47
C GLY A 96 -22.65 -4.11 11.37
N LEU A 97 -21.74 -3.84 10.44
CA LEU A 97 -21.99 -3.08 9.22
C LEU A 97 -22.81 -3.93 8.23
N GLU A 98 -23.39 -3.27 7.24
CA GLU A 98 -24.06 -3.94 6.14
C GLU A 98 -23.07 -4.24 5.02
N PRO A 99 -23.16 -5.42 4.38
CA PRO A 99 -22.37 -5.74 3.20
C PRO A 99 -22.60 -4.78 2.03
N ALA A 100 -21.61 -4.64 1.16
CA ALA A 100 -21.68 -3.87 -0.07
C ALA A 100 -22.23 -2.43 0.09
N THR A 101 -21.90 -1.79 1.21
CA THR A 101 -22.46 -0.50 1.62
C THR A 101 -21.34 0.51 1.82
N SER A 102 -21.49 1.71 1.26
CA SER A 102 -20.54 2.79 1.45
C SER A 102 -20.80 3.53 2.75
N TYR A 103 -19.72 3.82 3.47
CA TYR A 103 -19.73 4.52 4.75
C TYR A 103 -18.76 5.71 4.71
N ARG A 104 -19.09 6.74 5.49
CA ARG A 104 -18.18 7.80 5.89
C ARG A 104 -17.78 7.58 7.35
N TYR A 105 -16.50 7.75 7.67
CA TYR A 105 -16.03 7.76 9.05
C TYR A 105 -15.50 9.13 9.47
N VAL A 106 -15.57 9.40 10.77
CA VAL A 106 -15.02 10.59 11.43
C VAL A 106 -14.20 10.15 12.63
N VAL A 107 -12.93 10.54 12.67
CA VAL A 107 -12.08 10.42 13.85
C VAL A 107 -12.05 11.78 14.53
N THR A 108 -12.48 11.84 15.79
CA THR A 108 -12.42 13.05 16.62
C THR A 108 -11.50 12.78 17.81
N LEU A 109 -10.42 13.56 17.94
CA LEU A 109 -9.53 13.51 19.10
C LEU A 109 -10.11 14.30 20.28
N ASP A 110 -9.67 14.00 21.49
CA ASP A 110 -10.10 14.69 22.73
C ASP A 110 -9.82 16.21 22.70
N ASP A 111 -8.82 16.65 21.92
CA ASP A 111 -8.47 18.07 21.76
C ASP A 111 -9.33 18.81 20.71
N GLY A 112 -10.25 18.09 20.05
CA GLY A 112 -11.16 18.63 19.03
C GLY A 112 -10.65 18.49 17.60
N THR A 113 -9.47 17.91 17.37
CA THR A 113 -8.96 17.62 16.01
C THR A 113 -9.86 16.59 15.32
N VAL A 114 -10.17 16.81 14.03
CA VAL A 114 -11.07 15.95 13.25
C VAL A 114 -10.47 15.54 11.91
N GLU A 115 -10.45 14.24 11.64
CA GLU A 115 -10.12 13.64 10.35
C GLU A 115 -11.30 12.80 9.82
N ARG A 116 -11.38 12.64 8.49
CA ARG A 116 -12.51 11.95 7.84
C ARG A 116 -12.04 11.13 6.65
N GLY A 117 -12.75 10.05 6.37
CA GLY A 117 -12.58 9.30 5.13
C GLY A 117 -13.81 8.47 4.82
N THR A 118 -13.68 7.61 3.82
CA THR A 118 -14.76 6.72 3.36
C THR A 118 -14.26 5.30 3.18
N PHE A 119 -15.19 4.35 3.14
CA PHE A 119 -14.91 2.98 2.72
C PHE A 119 -16.19 2.33 2.22
N THR A 120 -16.08 1.20 1.52
CA THR A 120 -17.22 0.37 1.13
C THR A 120 -16.97 -1.05 1.59
N THR A 121 -17.88 -1.60 2.40
CA THR A 121 -17.78 -2.96 2.92
C THR A 121 -17.81 -4.00 1.81
N ALA A 122 -17.13 -5.13 2.03
CA ALA A 122 -17.08 -6.19 1.04
C ALA A 122 -18.50 -6.73 0.74
N PRO A 123 -18.81 -7.09 -0.52
CA PRO A 123 -20.04 -7.79 -0.84
C PRO A 123 -20.01 -9.25 -0.34
N GLU A 124 -21.17 -9.77 0.04
CA GLU A 124 -21.38 -11.20 0.32
C GLU A 124 -21.93 -11.94 -0.92
N ASP A 125 -22.51 -11.21 -1.88
CA ASP A 125 -23.04 -11.72 -3.13
C ASP A 125 -21.99 -11.75 -4.27
N ALA A 126 -22.40 -12.17 -5.46
CA ALA A 126 -21.54 -12.28 -6.63
C ALA A 126 -21.57 -11.03 -7.53
N ARG A 127 -21.87 -9.85 -6.96
CA ARG A 127 -21.96 -8.61 -7.74
C ARG A 127 -20.58 -8.23 -8.32
N PRO A 128 -20.55 -7.48 -9.44
CA PRO A 128 -19.29 -7.05 -10.01
C PRO A 128 -18.51 -6.14 -9.06
N PHE A 129 -17.20 -6.30 -9.01
CA PHE A 129 -16.28 -5.44 -8.26
C PHE A 129 -14.94 -5.32 -8.98
N SER A 130 -14.09 -4.39 -8.55
CA SER A 130 -12.70 -4.32 -9.04
C SER A 130 -11.73 -3.90 -7.95
N PHE A 131 -10.47 -4.30 -8.11
CA PHE A 131 -9.39 -3.97 -7.18
C PHE A 131 -8.11 -3.64 -7.94
N LEU A 132 -7.20 -2.95 -7.26
CA LEU A 132 -5.90 -2.57 -7.81
C LEU A 132 -4.80 -3.37 -7.13
N VAL A 133 -3.75 -3.71 -7.88
CA VAL A 133 -2.60 -4.48 -7.41
C VAL A 133 -1.31 -3.78 -7.80
N TYR A 134 -0.37 -3.67 -6.88
CA TYR A 134 0.99 -3.20 -7.16
C TYR A 134 1.94 -3.66 -6.04
N GLY A 135 3.25 -3.51 -6.20
CA GLY A 135 4.20 -3.76 -5.11
C GLY A 135 5.60 -3.29 -5.49
N ASP A 136 6.57 -3.57 -4.61
CA ASP A 136 7.96 -3.12 -4.75
C ASP A 136 8.03 -1.59 -4.90
N ASN A 137 7.27 -0.89 -4.06
CA ASN A 137 7.06 0.55 -4.16
C ASN A 137 8.05 1.39 -3.34
N ARG A 138 9.14 0.78 -2.87
CA ARG A 138 10.20 1.40 -2.08
C ARG A 138 11.28 2.10 -2.93
N THR A 139 12.25 2.74 -2.26
CA THR A 139 13.47 3.38 -2.82
C THR A 139 13.28 4.63 -3.69
N ASN A 140 12.23 4.72 -4.53
CA ASN A 140 11.97 5.91 -5.36
C ASN A 140 10.62 6.56 -5.02
N PRO A 141 10.59 7.55 -4.10
CA PRO A 141 9.34 8.16 -3.65
C PRO A 141 8.61 8.91 -4.76
N TYR A 142 9.31 9.40 -5.79
CA TYR A 142 8.67 10.10 -6.91
C TYR A 142 7.91 9.14 -7.83
N ALA A 143 8.52 7.98 -8.14
CA ALA A 143 7.85 6.95 -8.93
C ALA A 143 6.64 6.37 -8.17
N HIS A 144 6.82 6.09 -6.87
CA HIS A 144 5.73 5.63 -6.00
C HIS A 144 4.58 6.63 -5.95
N ALA A 145 4.86 7.91 -5.73
CA ALA A 145 3.85 8.96 -5.72
C ALA A 145 3.11 9.10 -7.07
N ALA A 146 3.80 8.91 -8.20
CA ALA A 146 3.18 8.94 -9.52
C ALA A 146 2.21 7.74 -9.71
N ILE A 147 2.60 6.55 -9.26
CA ILE A 147 1.73 5.36 -9.29
C ILE A 147 0.52 5.54 -8.38
N VAL A 148 0.71 6.03 -7.14
CA VAL A 148 -0.39 6.32 -6.21
C VAL A 148 -1.35 7.36 -6.79
N ALA A 149 -0.84 8.42 -7.42
CA ALA A 149 -1.67 9.43 -8.08
C ALA A 149 -2.51 8.85 -9.23
N ALA A 150 -1.97 7.88 -9.98
CA ALA A 150 -2.70 7.16 -11.03
C ALA A 150 -3.77 6.22 -10.44
N MET A 151 -3.43 5.47 -9.39
CA MET A 151 -4.37 4.58 -8.69
C MET A 151 -5.54 5.35 -8.08
N ARG A 152 -5.31 6.53 -7.50
CA ARG A 152 -6.39 7.40 -6.97
C ARG A 152 -7.43 7.78 -8.02
N LYS A 153 -7.01 7.96 -9.27
CA LYS A 153 -7.90 8.28 -10.41
C LYS A 153 -8.54 7.04 -11.04
N THR A 154 -8.05 5.86 -10.68
CA THR A 154 -8.52 4.59 -11.24
C THR A 154 -9.59 3.98 -10.32
N PRO A 155 -10.75 3.55 -10.86
CA PRO A 155 -11.75 2.86 -10.04
C PRO A 155 -11.23 1.51 -9.54
N GLY A 156 -11.38 1.29 -8.24
CA GLY A 156 -11.09 0.05 -7.52
C GLY A 156 -11.57 0.20 -6.07
N GLU A 157 -12.15 -0.85 -5.51
CA GLU A 157 -12.77 -0.86 -4.17
C GLU A 157 -11.73 -1.02 -3.06
N PHE A 158 -10.66 -1.76 -3.34
CA PHE A 158 -9.55 -1.99 -2.43
C PHE A 158 -8.23 -2.17 -3.20
N LEU A 159 -7.15 -2.24 -2.45
CA LEU A 159 -5.78 -2.39 -2.93
C LEU A 159 -5.20 -3.70 -2.42
N VAL A 160 -4.40 -4.34 -3.25
CA VAL A 160 -3.56 -5.48 -2.90
C VAL A 160 -2.12 -5.06 -3.13
N ASN A 161 -1.27 -5.22 -2.11
CA ASN A 161 0.17 -4.97 -2.24
C ASN A 161 0.95 -6.29 -2.29
N THR A 162 1.87 -6.44 -3.23
CA THR A 162 2.71 -7.65 -3.35
C THR A 162 4.00 -7.62 -2.52
N GLY A 163 4.12 -6.73 -1.52
CA GLY A 163 5.27 -6.63 -0.62
C GLY A 163 6.35 -5.66 -1.09
N ASP A 164 7.39 -5.48 -0.27
CA ASP A 164 8.46 -4.50 -0.43
C ASP A 164 7.92 -3.06 -0.55
N MET A 165 7.12 -2.69 0.44
CA MET A 165 6.55 -1.35 0.59
C MET A 165 7.59 -0.34 1.07
N VAL A 166 8.56 -0.78 1.87
CA VAL A 166 9.64 0.03 2.43
C VAL A 166 11.02 -0.55 2.10
N TYR A 167 12.09 0.25 2.17
CA TYR A 167 13.43 -0.25 1.86
C TYR A 167 14.03 -1.03 3.04
N ASP A 168 13.76 -0.63 4.27
CA ASP A 168 14.13 -1.38 5.46
C ASP A 168 13.00 -1.30 6.47
N GLY A 169 12.32 -2.43 6.71
CA GLY A 169 11.20 -2.56 7.66
C GLY A 169 11.56 -2.20 9.09
N THR A 170 12.85 -2.12 9.43
CA THR A 170 13.33 -1.64 10.74
C THR A 170 13.41 -0.12 10.84
N GLN A 171 13.35 0.62 9.72
CA GLN A 171 13.51 2.07 9.70
C GLN A 171 12.16 2.79 9.73
N GLN A 172 11.92 3.55 10.80
CA GLN A 172 10.69 4.36 10.93
C GLN A 172 10.56 5.42 9.83
N ALA A 173 11.69 5.93 9.32
CA ALA A 173 11.69 6.92 8.25
C ALA A 173 11.09 6.37 6.95
N ASP A 174 11.41 5.12 6.58
CA ASP A 174 10.89 4.50 5.37
C ASP A 174 9.37 4.28 5.47
N TRP A 175 8.88 3.84 6.64
CA TRP A 175 7.45 3.73 6.92
C TRP A 175 6.76 5.10 6.87
N LYS A 176 7.39 6.15 7.41
CA LYS A 176 6.84 7.51 7.34
C LYS A 176 6.69 7.96 5.88
N ASP A 177 7.69 7.72 5.03
CA ASP A 177 7.64 8.08 3.62
C ASP A 177 6.53 7.33 2.89
N PHE A 178 6.42 6.01 3.12
CA PHE A 178 5.33 5.18 2.59
C PHE A 178 3.95 5.75 2.95
N PHE A 179 3.67 5.93 4.24
CA PHE A 179 2.36 6.42 4.70
C PHE A 179 2.10 7.89 4.32
N THR A 180 3.14 8.69 4.10
CA THR A 180 2.99 10.07 3.60
C THR A 180 2.52 10.07 2.14
N ILE A 181 3.14 9.24 1.30
CA ILE A 181 2.77 9.12 -0.13
C ILE A 181 1.37 8.52 -0.27
N GLU A 182 1.07 7.49 0.53
CA GLU A 182 -0.17 6.72 0.51
C GLU A 182 -1.35 7.40 1.24
N ARG A 183 -1.11 8.48 1.99
CA ARG A 183 -2.08 9.09 2.95
C ARG A 183 -3.49 9.19 2.40
N ASP A 184 -3.66 9.89 1.28
CA ASP A 184 -4.99 10.13 0.70
C ASP A 184 -5.62 8.86 0.11
N LEU A 185 -4.80 7.91 -0.34
CA LEU A 185 -5.27 6.68 -0.94
C LEU A 185 -5.78 5.70 0.14
N LEU A 186 -5.00 5.51 1.21
CA LEU A 186 -5.34 4.60 2.31
C LEU A 186 -6.41 5.14 3.25
N ARG A 187 -6.63 6.46 3.26
CA ARG A 187 -7.75 7.08 3.97
C ARG A 187 -9.10 6.58 3.44
N ASP A 188 -9.16 6.24 2.15
CA ASP A 188 -10.42 5.95 1.44
C ASP A 188 -10.49 4.51 0.86
N ARG A 189 -9.37 3.77 0.84
CA ARG A 189 -9.30 2.39 0.31
C ARG A 189 -8.49 1.49 1.23
N CYS A 190 -9.04 0.33 1.56
CA CYS A 190 -8.31 -0.67 2.33
C CYS A 190 -7.16 -1.25 1.50
N LEU A 191 -5.99 -1.40 2.13
CA LEU A 191 -4.83 -2.12 1.59
C LEU A 191 -4.75 -3.50 2.23
N PHE A 192 -4.65 -4.52 1.41
CA PHE A 192 -4.32 -5.89 1.81
C PHE A 192 -2.88 -6.20 1.37
N PRO A 193 -1.89 -6.04 2.27
CA PRO A 193 -0.50 -6.27 1.94
C PRO A 193 -0.10 -7.75 2.07
N ALA A 194 0.73 -8.24 1.16
CA ALA A 194 1.68 -9.32 1.42
C ALA A 194 2.96 -8.72 2.01
N ILE A 195 3.69 -9.50 2.80
CA ILE A 195 4.98 -9.10 3.36
C ILE A 195 6.11 -9.46 2.38
N GLY A 196 7.09 -8.57 2.19
CA GLY A 196 8.29 -8.81 1.40
C GLY A 196 9.57 -8.96 2.23
N ASN A 197 10.68 -9.29 1.58
CA ASN A 197 11.95 -9.48 2.27
C ASN A 197 12.50 -8.19 2.86
N HIS A 198 12.15 -7.02 2.32
CA HIS A 198 12.56 -5.74 2.88
C HIS A 198 11.78 -5.36 4.15
N GLU A 199 10.52 -5.80 4.30
CA GLU A 199 9.78 -5.63 5.56
C GLU A 199 10.38 -6.46 6.69
N ILE A 200 10.86 -7.67 6.40
CA ILE A 200 11.58 -8.52 7.36
C ILE A 200 12.99 -7.97 7.62
N ALA A 201 13.58 -7.25 6.67
CA ALA A 201 14.97 -6.79 6.68
C ALA A 201 15.95 -7.94 7.03
N MET A 202 15.78 -9.06 6.32
CA MET A 202 16.57 -10.30 6.48
C MET A 202 18.09 -10.04 6.58
N PRO A 203 18.84 -10.88 7.34
CA PRO A 203 18.46 -12.23 7.78
C PRO A 203 17.99 -12.38 9.24
N THR A 204 18.13 -11.38 10.11
CA THR A 204 17.61 -11.41 11.49
C THR A 204 17.30 -9.99 11.95
N SER A 205 16.02 -9.61 11.97
CA SER A 205 15.62 -8.29 12.42
C SER A 205 14.22 -8.29 13.01
N ASP A 206 13.92 -7.27 13.82
CA ASP A 206 12.57 -7.01 14.34
C ASP A 206 11.61 -6.45 13.26
N GLY A 207 12.02 -6.43 11.99
CA GLY A 207 11.25 -5.89 10.86
C GLY A 207 9.86 -6.51 10.75
N ALA A 208 9.76 -7.84 10.85
CA ALA A 208 8.47 -8.54 10.86
C ALA A 208 7.56 -8.12 12.03
N LEU A 209 8.13 -7.88 13.22
CA LEU A 209 7.37 -7.40 14.38
C LEU A 209 6.92 -5.94 14.20
N ARG A 210 7.71 -5.12 13.51
CA ARG A 210 7.35 -3.73 13.19
C ARG A 210 6.28 -3.67 12.11
N TYR A 211 6.40 -4.50 11.07
CA TYR A 211 5.40 -4.68 10.04
C TYR A 211 4.02 -5.00 10.64
N ALA A 212 3.96 -5.93 11.60
CA ALA A 212 2.72 -6.30 12.29
C ALA A 212 2.09 -5.17 13.12
N ARG A 213 2.79 -4.04 13.34
CA ARG A 213 2.23 -2.84 13.98
C ARG A 213 1.69 -1.83 12.96
N MET A 214 2.09 -1.94 11.70
CA MET A 214 1.68 -1.03 10.63
C MET A 214 0.33 -1.43 10.02
N PHE A 215 0.01 -2.73 10.04
CA PHE A 215 -1.17 -3.28 9.40
C PHE A 215 -1.94 -4.18 10.34
N ARG A 216 -3.25 -4.24 10.10
CA ARG A 216 -4.16 -5.18 10.73
C ARG A 216 -4.87 -5.94 9.63
N VAL A 217 -4.67 -7.24 9.58
CA VAL A 217 -5.22 -8.13 8.57
C VAL A 217 -5.94 -9.31 9.24
N PRO A 218 -6.83 -10.05 8.53
CA PRO A 218 -7.55 -11.17 9.13
C PRO A 218 -6.67 -12.42 9.26
N ALA A 219 -5.54 -12.29 9.94
CA ALA A 219 -4.53 -13.32 10.13
C ALA A 219 -4.86 -14.24 11.32
N PRO A 220 -4.53 -15.54 11.24
CA PRO A 220 -4.53 -16.39 12.42
C PRO A 220 -3.41 -15.92 13.39
N PRO A 221 -3.56 -16.14 14.71
CA PRO A 221 -2.60 -15.62 15.69
C PRO A 221 -1.14 -15.99 15.44
N GLU A 222 -0.88 -17.23 14.99
CA GLU A 222 0.45 -17.73 14.69
C GLU A 222 1.13 -17.05 13.48
N ALA A 223 0.34 -16.39 12.62
CA ALA A 223 0.88 -15.67 11.46
C ALA A 223 1.50 -14.33 11.81
N ALA A 224 1.10 -13.74 12.95
CA ALA A 224 1.51 -12.39 13.34
C ALA A 224 1.35 -11.38 12.17
N GLU A 225 0.17 -11.35 11.55
CA GLU A 225 -0.20 -10.47 10.42
C GLU A 225 0.49 -10.78 9.07
N ARG A 226 1.24 -11.88 8.94
CA ARG A 226 2.09 -12.12 7.74
C ARG A 226 1.45 -12.98 6.66
N TRP A 227 0.60 -13.94 7.01
CA TRP A 227 -0.18 -14.73 6.07
C TRP A 227 -1.63 -14.85 6.52
N TYR A 228 -2.56 -14.73 5.58
CA TYR A 228 -3.98 -14.65 5.89
C TYR A 228 -4.85 -14.88 4.66
N THR A 229 -6.16 -14.98 4.86
CA THR A 229 -7.13 -15.08 3.78
C THR A 229 -8.33 -14.18 4.04
N PHE A 230 -8.86 -13.58 2.98
CA PHE A 230 -10.09 -12.80 3.04
C PHE A 230 -10.97 -13.10 1.82
N ARG A 231 -12.26 -12.77 1.93
CA ARG A 231 -13.24 -12.91 0.86
C ARG A 231 -13.78 -11.54 0.47
N TRP A 232 -13.87 -11.31 -0.83
CA TRP A 232 -14.55 -10.14 -1.41
C TRP A 232 -15.53 -10.63 -2.46
N GLY A 233 -16.83 -10.60 -2.16
CA GLY A 233 -17.86 -11.12 -3.04
C GLY A 233 -17.62 -12.57 -3.44
N SER A 234 -17.41 -12.78 -4.74
CA SER A 234 -17.16 -14.09 -5.35
C SER A 234 -15.67 -14.49 -5.42
N ALA A 235 -14.76 -13.75 -4.78
CA ALA A 235 -13.34 -14.07 -4.78
C ALA A 235 -12.79 -14.35 -3.37
N ARG A 236 -11.86 -15.31 -3.30
CA ARG A 236 -11.05 -15.62 -2.12
C ARG A 236 -9.59 -15.29 -2.41
N PHE A 237 -8.96 -14.58 -1.49
CA PHE A 237 -7.56 -14.16 -1.57
C PHE A 237 -6.73 -14.90 -0.53
N PHE A 238 -5.54 -15.35 -0.91
CA PHE A 238 -4.57 -16.00 -0.03
C PHE A 238 -3.30 -15.16 -0.07
N MET A 239 -3.02 -14.48 1.04
CA MET A 239 -1.87 -13.60 1.20
C MET A 239 -0.79 -14.39 1.94
N LEU A 240 0.37 -14.55 1.32
CA LEU A 240 1.47 -15.38 1.84
C LEU A 240 2.68 -14.53 2.22
N ASP A 241 3.39 -14.99 3.25
CA ASP A 241 4.72 -14.53 3.63
C ASP A 241 5.75 -15.14 2.67
N ALA A 242 5.86 -16.47 2.64
CA ALA A 242 6.71 -17.22 1.72
C ALA A 242 8.19 -16.76 1.65
N GLN A 243 8.69 -16.09 2.69
CA GLN A 243 10.09 -15.65 2.81
C GLN A 243 11.00 -16.70 3.49
N ASP A 244 10.45 -17.85 3.90
CA ASP A 244 11.20 -18.99 4.43
C ASP A 244 11.29 -20.15 3.42
N GLU A 245 11.81 -21.30 3.85
CA GLU A 245 11.89 -22.53 3.02
C GLU A 245 10.52 -23.17 2.71
N PHE A 246 9.42 -22.51 3.10
CA PHE A 246 8.03 -22.91 2.89
C PHE A 246 7.66 -24.31 3.39
N ALA A 247 8.31 -24.72 4.47
CA ALA A 247 8.08 -25.97 5.20
C ALA A 247 7.50 -25.73 6.61
N SER A 248 6.95 -24.54 6.85
CA SER A 248 6.55 -24.04 8.17
C SER A 248 5.03 -24.16 8.44
N ALA A 249 4.56 -23.55 9.54
CA ALA A 249 3.15 -23.47 9.88
C ALA A 249 2.30 -22.83 8.76
N GLU A 250 2.89 -21.89 8.01
CA GLU A 250 2.27 -21.28 6.84
C GLU A 250 1.88 -22.32 5.80
N ARG A 251 2.77 -23.29 5.50
CA ARG A 251 2.47 -24.34 4.52
C ARG A 251 1.28 -25.20 4.95
N ALA A 252 1.27 -25.66 6.20
CA ALA A 252 0.16 -26.46 6.72
C ALA A 252 -1.16 -25.68 6.73
N TRP A 253 -1.10 -24.37 6.98
CA TRP A 253 -2.25 -23.48 6.87
C TRP A 253 -2.71 -23.36 5.41
N LEU A 254 -1.80 -23.15 4.46
CA LEU A 254 -2.14 -22.96 3.05
C LEU A 254 -2.83 -24.20 2.46
N ASP A 255 -2.31 -25.39 2.75
CA ASP A 255 -2.90 -26.66 2.29
C ASP A 255 -4.37 -26.76 2.72
N LYS A 256 -4.67 -26.45 3.99
CA LYS A 256 -6.03 -26.46 4.55
C LYS A 256 -6.89 -25.36 3.94
N ALA A 257 -6.36 -24.14 3.83
CA ALA A 257 -7.09 -22.97 3.37
C ALA A 257 -7.51 -23.13 1.90
N LEU A 258 -6.61 -23.61 1.04
CA LEU A 258 -6.89 -23.87 -0.37
C LEU A 258 -7.89 -25.01 -0.56
N GLU A 259 -7.75 -26.13 0.17
CA GLU A 259 -8.70 -27.24 0.05
C GLU A 259 -10.10 -26.85 0.54
N ALA A 260 -10.20 -26.06 1.62
CA ALA A 260 -11.48 -25.52 2.09
C ALA A 260 -12.13 -24.61 1.05
N ALA A 261 -11.34 -23.73 0.41
CA ALA A 261 -11.87 -22.79 -0.57
C ALA A 261 -12.21 -23.41 -1.93
N LYS A 262 -11.59 -24.54 -2.30
CA LYS A 262 -11.75 -25.23 -3.60
C LYS A 262 -13.20 -25.50 -4.00
N ASN A 263 -14.07 -25.73 -3.01
CA ASN A 263 -15.50 -25.96 -3.19
C ASN A 263 -16.37 -25.05 -2.31
N GLU A 264 -15.81 -23.93 -1.84
CA GLU A 264 -16.56 -22.97 -1.05
C GLU A 264 -17.72 -22.36 -1.85
N ALA A 265 -18.92 -22.38 -1.26
CA ALA A 265 -20.11 -21.82 -1.86
C ALA A 265 -19.99 -20.31 -2.09
N GLY A 266 -20.29 -19.89 -3.31
CA GLY A 266 -20.21 -18.49 -3.75
C GLY A 266 -18.82 -18.03 -4.16
N VAL A 267 -17.76 -18.79 -3.91
CA VAL A 267 -16.40 -18.47 -4.37
C VAL A 267 -16.15 -19.03 -5.76
N VAL A 268 -16.07 -18.11 -6.71
CA VAL A 268 -15.78 -18.36 -8.12
C VAL A 268 -14.28 -18.26 -8.36
N PHE A 269 -13.62 -17.22 -7.85
CA PHE A 269 -12.20 -16.94 -8.09
C PHE A 269 -11.32 -17.16 -6.85
N ARG A 270 -10.11 -17.70 -7.06
CA ARG A 270 -9.08 -17.86 -6.04
C ARG A 270 -7.79 -17.17 -6.48
N PHE A 271 -7.38 -16.16 -5.72
CA PHE A 271 -6.15 -15.39 -5.96
C PHE A 271 -5.13 -15.72 -4.89
N VAL A 272 -3.90 -16.06 -5.30
CA VAL A 272 -2.78 -16.16 -4.37
C VAL A 272 -1.87 -14.95 -4.59
N VAL A 273 -1.47 -14.30 -3.51
CA VAL A 273 -0.62 -13.11 -3.51
C VAL A 273 0.55 -13.36 -2.58
N LEU A 274 1.76 -13.13 -3.06
CA LEU A 274 2.99 -13.35 -2.33
C LEU A 274 4.11 -12.48 -2.90
N HIS A 275 5.13 -12.16 -2.12
CA HIS A 275 6.18 -11.28 -2.63
C HIS A 275 7.08 -11.94 -3.68
N HIS A 276 7.80 -13.00 -3.32
CA HIS A 276 8.65 -13.74 -4.26
C HIS A 276 7.91 -14.96 -4.82
N GLY A 277 7.39 -14.82 -6.04
CA GLY A 277 6.56 -15.82 -6.71
C GLY A 277 7.31 -17.02 -7.30
N PRO A 278 6.61 -18.12 -7.67
CA PRO A 278 7.22 -19.32 -8.23
C PRO A 278 7.74 -19.14 -9.67
N TYR A 279 7.41 -18.04 -10.34
CA TYR A 279 7.81 -17.75 -11.72
C TYR A 279 8.19 -16.28 -11.86
N SER A 280 9.34 -16.03 -12.50
CA SER A 280 9.77 -14.71 -12.94
C SER A 280 10.90 -14.84 -13.97
N SER A 281 10.94 -13.90 -14.91
CA SER A 281 11.99 -13.70 -15.92
C SER A 281 12.96 -12.56 -15.54
N GLY A 282 12.71 -11.93 -14.40
CA GLY A 282 13.53 -10.85 -13.86
C GLY A 282 14.88 -11.32 -13.34
N LEU A 283 15.55 -10.42 -12.63
CA LEU A 283 16.90 -10.62 -12.11
C LEU A 283 16.96 -11.76 -11.08
N HIS A 284 15.95 -11.84 -10.21
CA HIS A 284 15.91 -12.79 -9.09
C HIS A 284 15.34 -14.14 -9.51
N GLY A 285 14.42 -14.15 -10.49
CA GLY A 285 13.88 -15.38 -11.04
C GLY A 285 12.90 -16.09 -10.09
N PRO A 286 12.66 -17.40 -10.27
CA PRO A 286 11.65 -18.12 -9.49
C PRO A 286 12.07 -18.30 -8.02
N ASN A 287 11.09 -18.34 -7.12
CA ASN A 287 11.28 -18.80 -5.76
C ASN A 287 11.44 -20.33 -5.72
N GLU A 288 12.68 -20.80 -5.60
CA GLU A 288 13.02 -22.23 -5.61
C GLU A 288 12.41 -23.00 -4.43
N ALA A 289 12.23 -22.38 -3.26
CA ALA A 289 11.62 -23.04 -2.10
C ALA A 289 10.17 -23.45 -2.40
N LEU A 290 9.39 -22.59 -3.07
CA LEU A 290 8.03 -22.91 -3.50
C LEU A 290 8.00 -24.04 -4.53
N LEU A 291 8.98 -24.09 -5.44
CA LEU A 291 9.10 -25.16 -6.43
C LEU A 291 9.44 -26.50 -5.78
N LEU A 292 10.44 -26.52 -4.89
CA LEU A 292 10.83 -27.69 -4.09
C LEU A 292 9.67 -28.21 -3.24
N ALA A 293 8.91 -27.30 -2.65
CA ALA A 293 7.74 -27.63 -1.84
C ALA A 293 6.49 -27.98 -2.69
N ARG A 294 6.57 -27.94 -4.03
CA ARG A 294 5.48 -28.26 -4.97
C ARG A 294 4.23 -27.40 -4.79
N VAL A 295 4.42 -26.13 -4.45
CA VAL A 295 3.30 -25.18 -4.22
C VAL A 295 2.53 -24.89 -5.51
N PRO A 296 3.16 -24.71 -6.69
CA PRO A 296 2.39 -24.53 -7.94
C PRO A 296 1.51 -25.73 -8.30
N GLU A 297 1.92 -26.96 -7.99
CA GLU A 297 1.10 -28.16 -8.13
C GLU A 297 -0.13 -28.12 -7.23
N LEU A 298 0.07 -27.73 -5.96
CA LEU A 298 -1.03 -27.55 -5.00
C LEU A 298 -2.02 -26.51 -5.49
N MET A 299 -1.53 -25.34 -5.92
CA MET A 299 -2.36 -24.25 -6.45
C MET A 299 -3.22 -24.71 -7.64
N ARG A 300 -2.64 -25.46 -8.58
CA ARG A 300 -3.40 -26.07 -9.70
C ARG A 300 -4.44 -27.07 -9.22
N ALA A 301 -4.08 -27.98 -8.31
CA ALA A 301 -4.99 -29.00 -7.78
C ALA A 301 -6.17 -28.43 -6.98
N THR A 302 -6.00 -27.22 -6.43
CA THR A 302 -6.98 -26.51 -5.61
C THR A 302 -7.69 -25.37 -6.34
N LYS A 303 -7.56 -25.31 -7.67
CA LYS A 303 -8.26 -24.37 -8.56
C LYS A 303 -7.91 -22.89 -8.32
N VAL A 304 -6.66 -22.60 -7.98
CA VAL A 304 -6.17 -21.21 -7.98
C VAL A 304 -6.24 -20.66 -9.41
N ASP A 305 -6.88 -19.51 -9.57
CA ASP A 305 -7.06 -18.88 -10.87
C ASP A 305 -5.88 -18.00 -11.24
N LEU A 306 -5.30 -17.26 -10.30
CA LEU A 306 -4.21 -16.34 -10.60
C LEU A 306 -3.29 -16.17 -9.40
N VAL A 307 -1.98 -16.25 -9.69
CA VAL A 307 -0.90 -15.91 -8.76
C VAL A 307 -0.40 -14.49 -9.07
N LEU A 308 -0.31 -13.65 -8.06
CA LEU A 308 0.18 -12.27 -8.13
C LEU A 308 1.44 -12.15 -7.28
N SER A 309 2.54 -11.68 -7.85
CA SER A 309 3.79 -11.49 -7.11
C SER A 309 4.53 -10.21 -7.44
N GLY A 310 5.53 -9.87 -6.64
CA GLY A 310 6.45 -8.74 -6.83
C GLY A 310 7.90 -9.22 -6.94
N HIS A 311 8.78 -8.63 -6.14
CA HIS A 311 10.21 -8.94 -5.94
C HIS A 311 11.11 -8.60 -7.13
N ASP A 312 10.77 -9.09 -8.31
CA ASP A 312 11.39 -8.64 -9.53
C ASP A 312 10.72 -7.34 -10.00
N HIS A 313 11.51 -6.27 -10.12
CA HIS A 313 11.00 -4.93 -10.44
C HIS A 313 10.67 -4.76 -11.93
N ILE A 314 9.69 -5.52 -12.37
CA ILE A 314 9.27 -5.68 -13.76
C ILE A 314 7.75 -5.81 -13.81
N TYR A 315 7.21 -5.61 -15.01
CA TYR A 315 5.93 -6.17 -15.38
C TYR A 315 6.13 -7.51 -16.10
N GLU A 316 5.48 -8.57 -15.66
CA GLU A 316 5.44 -9.85 -16.37
C GLU A 316 4.06 -10.51 -16.25
N ARG A 317 3.61 -11.14 -17.34
CA ARG A 317 2.45 -12.04 -17.34
C ARG A 317 2.81 -13.34 -18.03
N GLY A 318 2.36 -14.45 -17.47
CA GLY A 318 2.56 -15.77 -18.06
C GLY A 318 1.52 -16.81 -17.68
N ASP A 319 1.71 -18.02 -18.20
CA ASP A 319 0.92 -19.20 -17.90
C ASP A 319 1.85 -20.43 -17.81
N ALA A 320 1.96 -20.97 -16.60
CA ALA A 320 2.77 -22.14 -16.30
C ALA A 320 1.90 -23.39 -16.15
N ASN A 321 1.68 -24.08 -17.27
CA ASN A 321 0.91 -25.33 -17.33
C ASN A 321 -0.52 -25.19 -16.75
N GLY A 322 -1.21 -24.11 -17.12
CA GLY A 322 -2.57 -23.79 -16.68
C GLY A 322 -2.63 -22.94 -15.41
N LEU A 323 -1.50 -22.65 -14.76
CA LEU A 323 -1.43 -21.69 -13.66
C LEU A 323 -1.03 -20.32 -14.19
N ARG A 324 -2.00 -19.39 -14.22
CA ARG A 324 -1.76 -18.00 -14.61
C ARG A 324 -0.97 -17.28 -13.52
N TYR A 325 0.02 -16.50 -13.91
CA TYR A 325 0.78 -15.66 -12.99
C TYR A 325 1.03 -14.26 -13.57
N VAL A 326 1.18 -13.29 -12.68
CA VAL A 326 1.59 -11.92 -12.98
C VAL A 326 2.62 -11.48 -11.95
N VAL A 327 3.76 -10.96 -12.43
CA VAL A 327 4.74 -10.24 -11.62
C VAL A 327 4.48 -8.75 -11.81
N THR A 328 4.19 -8.05 -10.70
CA THR A 328 3.76 -6.64 -10.66
C THR A 328 4.64 -5.80 -9.72
N GLY A 329 5.97 -5.98 -9.78
CA GLY A 329 6.94 -5.26 -8.96
C GLY A 329 7.33 -3.86 -9.47
N GLY A 330 6.44 -3.19 -10.20
CA GLY A 330 6.71 -1.89 -10.81
C GLY A 330 6.27 -0.69 -9.98
N GLY A 331 6.16 -0.82 -8.66
CA GLY A 331 5.56 0.22 -7.80
C GLY A 331 6.45 1.42 -7.50
N GLY A 332 7.78 1.28 -7.60
CA GLY A 332 8.70 2.37 -7.29
C GLY A 332 10.19 1.97 -7.27
N ALA A 333 10.51 0.74 -6.93
CA ALA A 333 11.89 0.26 -6.87
C ALA A 333 12.61 0.31 -8.24
N PRO A 334 13.96 0.32 -8.28
CA PRO A 334 14.69 0.44 -9.54
C PRO A 334 14.37 -0.68 -10.52
N ILE A 335 13.86 -0.31 -11.70
CA ILE A 335 13.38 -1.26 -12.72
C ILE A 335 14.51 -2.14 -13.25
N TYR A 336 14.23 -3.45 -13.34
CA TYR A 336 15.14 -4.43 -13.93
C TYR A 336 14.89 -4.63 -15.41
N ARG A 337 15.90 -5.12 -16.13
CA ARG A 337 15.74 -5.63 -17.50
C ARG A 337 15.39 -7.11 -17.47
N GLU A 338 14.89 -7.64 -18.58
CA GLU A 338 14.73 -9.07 -18.75
C GLU A 338 16.10 -9.75 -18.63
N TYR A 339 16.24 -10.66 -17.68
CA TYR A 339 17.49 -11.37 -17.44
C TYR A 339 17.45 -12.77 -18.03
N ARG A 340 16.31 -13.46 -17.87
CA ARG A 340 16.09 -14.80 -18.40
C ARG A 340 14.65 -14.93 -18.87
N ALA A 341 14.43 -15.06 -20.18
CA ALA A 341 13.11 -15.37 -20.70
C ALA A 341 12.62 -16.72 -20.13
N ALA A 342 11.69 -16.69 -19.17
CA ALA A 342 11.07 -17.91 -18.67
C ALA A 342 10.18 -18.51 -19.77
N LYS A 343 10.16 -19.83 -19.87
CA LYS A 343 9.39 -20.54 -20.92
C LYS A 343 7.89 -20.18 -20.90
N HIS A 344 7.38 -19.79 -19.74
CA HIS A 344 5.97 -19.54 -19.48
C HIS A 344 5.56 -18.07 -19.66
N THR A 345 6.52 -17.19 -19.93
CA THR A 345 6.30 -15.76 -20.11
C THR A 345 5.58 -15.50 -21.42
N GLN A 346 4.52 -14.70 -21.34
CA GLN A 346 3.71 -14.29 -22.51
C GLN A 346 3.82 -12.79 -22.77
N LYS A 347 4.08 -11.99 -21.73
CA LYS A 347 4.36 -10.56 -21.84
C LYS A 347 5.35 -10.16 -20.75
N PHE A 348 6.30 -9.29 -21.13
CA PHE A 348 7.29 -8.71 -20.24
C PHE A 348 7.46 -7.24 -20.59
N GLU A 349 7.60 -6.37 -19.59
CA GLU A 349 8.03 -4.99 -19.80
C GLU A 349 8.78 -4.43 -18.57
N PRO A 350 9.97 -3.83 -18.75
CA PRO A 350 10.70 -3.17 -17.66
C PRO A 350 10.11 -1.77 -17.43
N VAL A 351 9.07 -1.67 -16.61
CA VAL A 351 8.30 -0.41 -16.47
C VAL A 351 7.63 -0.24 -15.10
N TYR A 352 7.50 1.02 -14.66
CA TYR A 352 6.66 1.38 -13.52
C TYR A 352 5.18 1.25 -13.87
N HIS A 353 4.44 0.50 -13.07
CA HIS A 353 3.05 0.17 -13.36
C HIS A 353 2.27 -0.28 -12.11
N PHE A 354 0.96 -0.39 -12.30
CA PHE A 354 0.04 -1.09 -11.41
C PHE A 354 -0.97 -1.86 -12.26
N VAL A 355 -1.69 -2.79 -11.64
CA VAL A 355 -2.67 -3.65 -12.29
C VAL A 355 -4.06 -3.34 -11.76
N LYS A 356 -5.07 -3.38 -12.63
CA LYS A 356 -6.48 -3.44 -12.25
C LYS A 356 -7.07 -4.78 -12.63
N ILE A 357 -7.78 -5.40 -11.70
CA ILE A 357 -8.57 -6.61 -11.93
C ILE A 357 -10.03 -6.30 -11.64
N GLY A 358 -10.89 -6.65 -12.59
CA GLY A 358 -12.36 -6.55 -12.46
C GLY A 358 -12.97 -7.93 -12.50
N ILE A 359 -13.96 -8.17 -11.64
CA ILE A 359 -14.68 -9.43 -11.51
C ILE A 359 -16.14 -9.18 -11.86
N ASP A 360 -16.70 -10.03 -12.72
CA ASP A 360 -18.09 -9.98 -13.17
C ASP A 360 -18.57 -11.40 -13.47
N GLY A 361 -19.34 -11.98 -12.55
CA GLY A 361 -19.76 -13.39 -12.62
C GLY A 361 -18.56 -14.33 -12.64
N ALA A 362 -18.41 -15.09 -13.74
CA ALA A 362 -17.29 -16.00 -13.96
C ALA A 362 -16.16 -15.40 -14.82
N ARG A 363 -16.21 -14.10 -15.11
CA ARG A 363 -15.24 -13.38 -15.95
C ARG A 363 -14.36 -12.47 -15.10
N ALA A 364 -13.06 -12.58 -15.31
CA ALA A 364 -12.08 -11.64 -14.79
C ALA A 364 -11.53 -10.79 -15.94
N THR A 365 -11.60 -9.48 -15.82
CA THR A 365 -10.89 -8.52 -16.69
C THR A 365 -9.60 -8.08 -16.03
N TYR A 366 -8.58 -7.85 -16.82
CA TYR A 366 -7.23 -7.54 -16.37
C TYR A 366 -6.67 -6.38 -17.20
N SER A 367 -6.05 -5.40 -16.55
CA SER A 367 -5.35 -4.30 -17.24
C SER A 367 -4.13 -3.85 -16.46
N ALA A 368 -2.96 -3.90 -17.09
CA ALA A 368 -1.73 -3.33 -16.56
C ALA A 368 -1.55 -1.91 -17.11
N MET A 369 -1.28 -0.94 -16.25
CA MET A 369 -1.28 0.49 -16.58
C MET A 369 -0.03 1.17 -16.03
N ARG A 370 0.52 2.11 -16.81
CA ARG A 370 1.60 3.01 -16.37
C ARG A 370 1.02 4.16 -15.54
N HIS A 371 1.90 4.87 -14.84
CA HIS A 371 1.52 6.04 -14.02
C HIS A 371 0.90 7.20 -14.83
N ASP A 372 1.16 7.29 -16.14
CA ASP A 372 0.56 8.27 -17.03
C ASP A 372 -0.86 7.88 -17.52
N GLY A 373 -1.35 6.71 -17.11
CA GLY A 373 -2.64 6.16 -17.50
C GLY A 373 -2.61 5.36 -18.81
N SER A 374 -1.49 5.29 -19.51
CA SER A 374 -1.35 4.44 -20.69
C SER A 374 -1.40 2.95 -20.29
N VAL A 375 -2.10 2.16 -21.09
CA VAL A 375 -2.24 0.72 -20.88
C VAL A 375 -1.02 0.00 -21.45
N ILE A 376 -0.44 -0.92 -20.68
CA ILE A 376 0.60 -1.86 -21.12
C ILE A 376 -0.07 -3.00 -21.89
N GLU A 377 -1.11 -3.59 -21.29
CA GLU A 377 -1.98 -4.55 -21.95
C GLU A 377 -3.34 -4.67 -21.24
N SER A 378 -4.32 -5.16 -21.98
CA SER A 378 -5.62 -5.57 -21.46
C SER A 378 -5.89 -7.02 -21.87
N CYS A 379 -6.23 -7.84 -20.87
CA CYS A 379 -6.57 -9.24 -21.02
C CYS A 379 -7.76 -9.61 -20.13
N GLY A 380 -8.07 -10.89 -20.07
CA GLY A 380 -8.91 -11.46 -19.05
C GLY A 380 -8.95 -12.97 -19.16
N PHE A 381 -9.80 -13.59 -18.35
CA PHE A 381 -9.97 -15.04 -18.31
C PHE A 381 -11.31 -15.41 -17.69
N MET A 382 -11.73 -16.66 -17.91
CA MET A 382 -12.89 -17.24 -17.23
C MET A 382 -12.41 -18.08 -16.04
N ALA A 383 -13.21 -18.12 -14.98
CA ALA A 383 -12.94 -18.98 -13.83
C ALA A 383 -12.84 -20.46 -14.28
N GLY A 384 -11.81 -21.16 -13.78
CA GLY A 384 -11.60 -22.58 -14.10
C GLY A 384 -11.16 -22.90 -15.53
N THR A 385 -10.88 -21.92 -16.40
CA THR A 385 -10.33 -22.16 -17.75
C THR A 385 -8.82 -21.89 -17.79
N ALA A 386 -8.07 -22.63 -18.61
CA ALA A 386 -6.65 -22.33 -18.83
C ALA A 386 -6.45 -21.12 -19.76
N GLY A 387 -5.30 -20.46 -19.67
CA GLY A 387 -4.89 -19.41 -20.61
C GLY A 387 -5.52 -18.03 -20.36
N TRP A 388 -5.07 -17.09 -21.18
CA TRP A 388 -5.46 -15.68 -21.17
C TRP A 388 -6.18 -15.31 -22.48
N ALA A 389 -7.20 -14.46 -22.38
CA ALA A 389 -7.84 -13.80 -23.51
C ALA A 389 -7.35 -12.35 -23.60
N CYS A 390 -6.37 -12.08 -24.48
CA CYS A 390 -5.73 -10.77 -24.62
C CYS A 390 -6.10 -10.07 -25.93
N GLY A 391 -6.14 -8.74 -25.92
CA GLY A 391 -6.45 -7.91 -27.09
C GLY A 391 -7.73 -7.07 -26.92
N PRO A 392 -8.07 -6.23 -27.92
CA PRO A 392 -9.17 -5.24 -27.81
C PRO A 392 -10.55 -5.86 -27.63
N ALA A 393 -10.73 -7.14 -27.99
CA ALA A 393 -11.97 -7.87 -27.81
C ALA A 393 -12.23 -8.30 -26.35
N GLY A 394 -11.20 -8.32 -25.49
CA GLY A 394 -11.28 -8.82 -24.12
C GLY A 394 -11.73 -10.29 -24.02
N PRO A 395 -11.90 -10.85 -22.81
CA PRO A 395 -12.58 -12.12 -22.63
C PRO A 395 -14.05 -12.02 -23.08
N PRO A 396 -14.62 -13.07 -23.73
CA PRO A 396 -16.01 -13.07 -24.17
C PRO A 396 -16.95 -12.78 -22.99
N ALA A 397 -18.03 -12.04 -23.23
CA ALA A 397 -19.05 -11.79 -22.22
C ALA A 397 -19.63 -13.13 -21.73
N ALA A 398 -19.81 -13.26 -20.41
CA ALA A 398 -20.49 -14.43 -19.86
C ALA A 398 -21.89 -14.52 -20.47
N ALA A 399 -22.26 -15.69 -21.00
CA ALA A 399 -23.60 -15.92 -21.50
C ALA A 399 -24.59 -15.77 -20.33
N SER A 400 -25.32 -14.65 -20.30
CA SER A 400 -26.41 -14.48 -19.36
C SER A 400 -27.50 -15.49 -19.70
N GLY A 401 -27.64 -16.53 -18.89
CA GLY A 401 -28.82 -17.39 -18.92
C GLY A 401 -30.03 -16.58 -18.46
N ALA A 402 -30.66 -15.86 -19.40
CA ALA A 402 -31.89 -15.14 -19.16
C ALA A 402 -33.04 -16.15 -19.04
N VAL A 403 -33.54 -16.34 -17.82
CA VAL A 403 -34.91 -16.85 -17.62
C VAL A 403 -35.84 -15.75 -18.11
N GLY A 404 -36.52 -16.02 -19.23
CA GLY A 404 -37.44 -15.07 -19.85
C GLY A 404 -38.71 -14.86 -19.04
N SER A 405 -39.03 -13.61 -18.78
CA SER A 405 -40.43 -13.14 -18.69
C SER A 405 -40.50 -11.79 -19.38
N GLY A 406 -41.15 -11.81 -20.56
CA GLY A 406 -41.27 -10.64 -21.41
C GLY A 406 -42.38 -9.71 -20.96
N THR A 407 -42.09 -8.41 -20.95
CA THR A 407 -43.02 -7.34 -21.31
C THR A 407 -42.21 -6.13 -21.78
N PRO A 408 -42.49 -5.54 -22.96
CA PRO A 408 -41.71 -4.42 -23.48
C PRO A 408 -42.19 -3.10 -22.85
N SER A 409 -41.26 -2.29 -22.34
CA SER A 409 -41.49 -0.88 -22.01
C SER A 409 -41.18 0.01 -23.23
N PRO A 410 -41.86 1.17 -23.37
CA PRO A 410 -41.84 1.97 -24.60
C PRO A 410 -40.58 2.81 -24.76
N THR A 411 -40.22 3.04 -26.02
CA THR A 411 -39.06 3.80 -26.50
C THR A 411 -39.12 5.27 -26.07
N PRO A 412 -38.00 5.89 -25.62
CA PRO A 412 -37.95 7.32 -25.37
C PRO A 412 -37.89 8.11 -26.70
N PRO A 413 -38.44 9.34 -26.76
CA PRO A 413 -38.44 10.14 -27.97
C PRO A 413 -37.06 10.74 -28.28
N ALA A 414 -36.80 10.95 -29.57
CA ALA A 414 -35.54 11.45 -30.12
C ALA A 414 -35.19 12.89 -29.66
N PRO A 415 -33.89 13.24 -29.58
CA PRO A 415 -33.45 14.57 -29.18
C PRO A 415 -33.67 15.62 -30.28
N LEU A 416 -34.02 16.84 -29.85
CA LEU A 416 -34.25 18.01 -30.70
C LEU A 416 -32.94 18.57 -31.31
N PRO A 417 -33.00 19.24 -32.47
CA PRO A 417 -31.83 19.79 -33.17
C PRO A 417 -31.31 21.09 -32.51
N PRO A 418 -30.05 21.48 -32.75
CA PRO A 418 -29.43 22.64 -32.11
C PRO A 418 -29.85 23.97 -32.77
N GLU A 419 -30.04 25.01 -31.95
CA GLU A 419 -30.31 26.38 -32.40
C GLU A 419 -29.07 27.08 -33.01
N PRO A 420 -29.27 28.06 -33.92
CA PRO A 420 -28.19 28.72 -34.64
C PRO A 420 -27.53 29.88 -33.86
N ALA A 421 -26.23 30.03 -34.11
CA ALA A 421 -25.33 31.00 -33.51
C ALA A 421 -25.71 32.47 -33.77
N ARG A 422 -25.64 33.30 -32.72
CA ARG A 422 -25.66 34.76 -32.82
C ARG A 422 -24.24 35.34 -32.82
N ARG A 423 -23.87 36.00 -33.91
CA ARG A 423 -22.86 37.09 -34.02
C ARG A 423 -23.39 38.31 -33.23
N ALA A 424 -22.64 39.27 -32.69
CA ALA A 424 -21.21 39.59 -32.59
C ALA A 424 -21.08 40.69 -31.50
N CYS A 425 -19.89 40.89 -30.95
CA CYS A 425 -19.30 42.23 -30.80
C CYS A 425 -17.82 42.09 -30.46
N GLY A 426 -16.96 42.64 -31.31
CA GLY A 426 -15.51 42.60 -31.17
C GLY A 426 -14.98 43.83 -30.42
N CYS A 427 -13.83 43.63 -29.79
CA CYS A 427 -12.82 44.67 -29.60
C CYS A 427 -11.45 44.00 -29.80
N SER A 428 -10.76 44.39 -30.86
CA SER A 428 -9.39 43.98 -31.17
C SER A 428 -8.41 44.94 -30.50
N PHE A 429 -7.34 44.42 -29.89
CA PHE A 429 -6.11 45.18 -29.69
C PHE A 429 -4.87 44.29 -29.94
N VAL A 430 -4.26 44.56 -31.08
CA VAL A 430 -2.84 44.63 -31.47
C VAL A 430 -1.83 43.70 -30.77
N SER A 431 -1.24 42.86 -31.62
CA SER A 431 0.01 42.11 -31.46
C SER A 431 1.26 43.01 -31.51
N GLY A 432 2.22 42.77 -30.63
CA GLY A 432 3.60 43.26 -30.75
C GLY A 432 4.56 42.15 -30.32
N GLY A 433 5.33 41.63 -31.27
CA GLY A 433 6.42 40.68 -31.01
C GLY A 433 7.69 41.37 -30.54
N MET A 434 8.63 40.59 -30.01
CA MET A 434 10.04 40.95 -29.99
C MET A 434 10.91 39.68 -29.99
N GLU A 435 11.77 39.59 -30.99
CA GLU A 435 12.81 38.57 -31.18
C GLU A 435 14.12 38.94 -30.45
N TRP A 436 14.83 37.89 -30.01
CA TRP A 436 16.28 37.61 -30.04
C TRP A 436 17.34 38.73 -30.04
N LEU A 437 18.35 38.63 -29.14
CA LEU A 437 19.78 38.32 -29.42
C LEU A 437 20.69 38.47 -28.15
N PRO A 438 21.96 37.98 -28.17
CA PRO A 438 22.63 37.30 -27.05
C PRO A 438 23.84 38.08 -26.52
N LEU A 439 24.44 37.61 -25.42
CA LEU A 439 25.82 37.95 -25.05
C LEU A 439 26.54 36.71 -24.50
N GLY A 440 27.69 36.42 -25.09
CA GLY A 440 28.58 35.32 -24.73
C GLY A 440 29.85 35.77 -23.99
N LEU A 441 30.47 34.75 -23.39
CA LEU A 441 31.89 34.49 -23.08
C LEU A 441 32.78 35.51 -22.34
N ALA A 442 33.25 35.07 -21.16
CA ALA A 442 34.65 34.70 -20.82
C ALA A 442 34.63 34.22 -19.35
N GLY A 443 35.17 33.09 -18.88
CA GLY A 443 36.45 32.42 -19.15
C GLY A 443 37.32 32.54 -17.88
N VAL A 444 37.70 31.41 -17.25
CA VAL A 444 39.00 31.13 -16.55
C VAL A 444 38.89 29.90 -15.61
N LEU A 445 39.53 28.84 -16.08
CA LEU A 445 40.43 27.85 -15.45
C LEU A 445 40.08 27.07 -14.15
N ALA A 446 40.27 25.76 -14.34
CA ALA A 446 40.36 24.63 -13.43
C ALA A 446 41.34 24.75 -12.25
N ALA A 447 40.98 24.07 -11.15
CA ALA A 447 41.93 23.32 -10.32
C ALA A 447 41.23 22.05 -9.81
N GLY A 448 41.73 20.89 -10.23
CA GLY A 448 41.28 19.58 -9.78
C GLY A 448 41.92 19.19 -8.45
N ALA A 449 41.16 18.49 -7.61
CA ALA A 449 41.70 17.73 -6.48
C ALA A 449 41.20 16.29 -6.59
N ALA A 450 42.14 15.40 -6.94
CA ALA A 450 41.95 13.97 -6.97
C ALA A 450 41.94 13.40 -5.54
N VAL A 451 40.89 12.67 -5.17
CA VAL A 451 40.86 11.85 -3.95
C VAL A 451 41.25 10.42 -4.32
N ARG A 452 42.42 9.98 -3.85
CA ARG A 452 42.91 8.60 -3.94
C ARG A 452 42.18 7.70 -2.91
N PRO A 453 41.89 6.43 -3.24
CA PRO A 453 41.38 5.46 -2.27
C PRO A 453 42.49 4.97 -1.33
N ARG A 454 42.19 4.90 -0.02
CA ARG A 454 43.07 4.34 1.01
C ARG A 454 43.22 2.83 0.82
N ARG A 455 44.49 2.39 0.80
CA ARG A 455 44.93 0.99 0.81
C ARG A 455 44.53 0.29 2.12
N ARG A 456 43.97 -0.92 2.03
CA ARG A 456 43.92 -1.91 3.11
C ARG A 456 45.36 -2.36 3.47
N PRO A 457 45.70 -2.58 4.75
CA PRO A 457 46.96 -3.22 5.10
C PRO A 457 46.84 -4.75 4.96
N LYS A 458 47.88 -5.36 4.37
CA LYS A 458 48.16 -6.80 4.41
C LYS A 458 48.44 -7.23 5.86
N ARG A 459 47.82 -8.32 6.31
CA ARG A 459 48.36 -9.14 7.42
C ARG A 459 49.13 -10.31 6.82
N GLY A 460 50.33 -10.53 7.34
CA GLY A 460 51.22 -11.62 6.98
C GLY A 460 50.87 -12.92 7.70
N GLU A 461 51.51 -13.98 7.21
CA GLU A 461 51.56 -15.33 7.75
C GLU A 461 52.20 -15.40 9.15
N GLY A 462 51.81 -16.43 9.91
CA GLY A 462 52.57 -16.98 11.02
C GLY A 462 51.76 -17.21 12.30
N GLY A 463 51.66 -18.46 12.74
CA GLY A 463 51.44 -18.80 14.14
C GLY A 463 50.41 -19.89 14.40
N GLU A 464 50.89 -21.14 14.51
CA GLU A 464 50.25 -22.24 15.25
C GLU A 464 49.81 -21.81 16.65
N GLY A 465 48.70 -22.35 17.12
CA GLY A 465 48.25 -22.18 18.50
C GLY A 465 46.94 -22.88 18.82
N ARG A 466 47.05 -24.17 19.18
CA ARG A 466 46.23 -24.92 20.16
C ARG A 466 44.78 -24.45 20.37
N LEU A 467 43.83 -25.27 19.92
CA LEU A 467 42.56 -25.42 20.63
C LEU A 467 42.46 -26.84 21.17
N ASP A 468 42.22 -26.84 22.47
CA ASP A 468 42.19 -27.95 23.40
C ASP A 468 41.03 -28.90 23.09
N GLU A 469 41.31 -30.19 23.31
CA GLU A 469 40.36 -31.28 23.35
C GLU A 469 39.38 -31.07 24.50
N SER A 470 38.08 -31.26 24.27
CA SER A 470 37.23 -31.85 25.32
C SER A 470 35.94 -32.46 24.73
N PHE A 471 35.77 -33.75 24.99
CA PHE A 471 34.53 -34.55 25.02
C PHE A 471 33.88 -35.04 23.71
N ARG A 472 34.52 -36.08 23.16
CA ARG A 472 33.92 -37.40 22.79
C ARG A 472 34.36 -38.33 23.95
N GLU A 473 33.59 -39.22 24.58
CA GLU A 473 32.53 -40.15 24.22
C GLU A 473 31.71 -40.43 25.49
N ASP A 474 30.42 -40.77 25.36
CA ASP A 474 29.91 -41.98 26.02
C ASP A 474 28.67 -42.47 25.27
N ALA A 475 28.78 -43.73 24.84
CA ALA A 475 27.82 -44.45 24.02
C ALA A 475 26.83 -45.24 24.89
N GLU A 476 25.69 -45.56 24.28
CA GLU A 476 24.93 -46.80 24.48
C GLU A 476 24.49 -47.17 25.91
N ALA A 477 23.20 -46.95 26.21
CA ALA A 477 22.29 -48.01 26.68
C ALA A 477 20.89 -47.45 26.93
N ARG A 478 19.90 -47.84 26.10
CA ARG A 478 18.68 -48.53 26.56
C ARG A 478 17.78 -48.88 25.37
N HIS A 479 17.59 -50.18 25.27
CA HIS A 479 16.79 -50.96 24.35
C HIS A 479 15.32 -51.02 24.82
N ASN A 480 14.41 -51.06 23.84
CA ASN A 480 13.08 -51.69 23.82
C ASN A 480 12.11 -51.60 25.03
N ARG A 481 10.95 -51.01 24.74
CA ARG A 481 9.57 -51.38 25.11
C ARG A 481 8.66 -50.34 24.41
N ASP A 482 7.66 -50.63 23.59
CA ASP A 482 6.66 -51.71 23.58
C ASP A 482 6.27 -52.12 22.14
N GLU A 483 5.54 -53.24 22.09
CA GLU A 483 5.22 -54.16 20.98
C GLU A 483 4.60 -53.60 19.69
#